data_AF-A0A9P0DX29-F1
#
_entry.id   AF-A0A9P0DX29-F1
#
_cell.length_a   1.000
_cell.length_b   1.000
_cell.length_c   1.000
_cell.angle_alpha   90.00
_cell.angle_beta   90.00
_cell.angle_gamma   90.00
#
_symmetry.space_group_name_H-M   'P 1'
#
loop_
_entity.id
_entity.type
_entity.pdbx_description
1 polymer ?
#
loop_
_entity_poly.entity_id
_entity_poly.type
_entity_poly.pdbx_seq_one_letter_code
_entity_poly.pdbx_strand_id
1 'polypeptide(L)'
;MKFLVVLTLLVAVVLAVERREQLRTAFHECVSGESGGPNDPRKLVLQDNADVAKVGATIFCINKKTGVQNENGDINLTVLKDDVSHWEKDEAKASEIVAECTKNKGADANETAFNVLKCLMKKNEK
;
A
#
# COMPACT_ATOMS: atom_id res chain seq x y z
N MET A 1 17.64 23.04 -21.78
CA MET A 1 16.25 22.71 -21.39
C MET A 1 15.83 21.31 -21.84
N LYS A 2 15.93 20.93 -23.13
CA LYS A 2 15.57 19.57 -23.60
C LYS A 2 16.30 18.42 -22.87
N PHE A 3 17.62 18.55 -22.67
CA PHE A 3 18.40 17.53 -21.94
C PHE A 3 18.04 17.40 -20.45
N LEU A 4 17.63 18.49 -19.78
CA LEU A 4 17.19 18.47 -18.39
C LEU A 4 15.81 17.78 -18.23
N VAL A 5 14.93 17.97 -19.20
CA VAL A 5 13.61 17.29 -19.24
C VAL A 5 13.79 15.79 -19.50
N VAL A 6 14.68 15.40 -20.41
CA VAL A 6 14.96 13.98 -20.68
C VAL A 6 15.58 13.28 -19.46
N LEU A 7 16.53 13.93 -18.77
CA LEU A 7 17.18 13.36 -17.59
C LEU A 7 16.19 13.17 -16.42
N THR A 8 15.31 14.14 -16.17
CA THR A 8 14.31 14.05 -15.10
C THR A 8 13.27 12.94 -15.33
N LEU A 9 12.82 12.76 -16.58
CA LEU A 9 11.94 11.66 -16.96
C LEU A 9 12.57 10.28 -16.74
N LEU A 10 13.86 10.11 -17.08
CA LEU A 10 14.56 8.84 -16.87
C LEU A 10 14.66 8.47 -15.38
N VAL A 11 14.96 9.44 -14.52
CA VAL A 11 15.02 9.22 -13.06
C VAL A 11 13.67 8.78 -12.50
N ALA A 12 12.58 9.44 -12.91
CA ALA A 12 11.24 9.08 -12.45
C ALA A 12 10.84 7.64 -12.86
N VAL A 13 11.20 7.23 -14.07
CA VAL A 13 10.93 5.85 -14.55
C VAL A 13 11.72 4.82 -13.74
N VAL A 14 12.99 5.08 -13.42
CA VAL A 14 13.82 4.17 -12.62
C VAL A 14 13.22 3.96 -11.22
N LEU A 15 12.83 5.04 -10.53
CA LEU A 15 12.23 4.95 -9.19
C LEU A 15 10.91 4.18 -9.19
N ALA A 16 10.07 4.37 -10.22
CA ALA A 16 8.81 3.63 -10.35
C ALA A 16 9.03 2.12 -10.58
N VAL A 17 10.05 1.75 -11.35
CA VAL A 17 10.44 0.34 -11.56
C VAL A 17 10.91 -0.28 -10.25
N GLU A 18 11.78 0.42 -9.51
CA GLU A 18 12.29 -0.04 -8.21
C GLU A 18 11.15 -0.27 -7.21
N ARG A 19 10.22 0.68 -7.09
CA ARG A 19 9.08 0.55 -6.17
C ARG A 19 8.18 -0.63 -6.54
N ARG A 20 7.92 -0.85 -7.83
CA ARG A 20 7.13 -1.98 -8.31
C ARG A 20 7.79 -3.32 -8.00
N GLU A 21 9.11 -3.40 -8.14
CA GLU A 21 9.87 -4.60 -7.83
C GLU A 21 9.86 -4.89 -6.32
N GLN A 22 10.05 -3.88 -5.47
CA GLN A 22 9.94 -4.01 -4.02
C GLN A 22 8.57 -4.56 -3.59
N LEU A 23 7.47 -4.00 -4.13
CA LEU A 23 6.12 -4.48 -3.87
C LEU A 23 5.93 -5.93 -4.33
N ARG A 24 6.45 -6.29 -5.51
CA ARG A 24 6.38 -7.66 -6.04
C ARG A 24 7.13 -8.65 -5.15
N THR A 25 8.34 -8.30 -4.70
CA THR A 25 9.16 -9.14 -3.83
C THR A 25 8.48 -9.32 -2.47
N ALA A 26 8.03 -8.23 -1.85
CA ALA A 26 7.31 -8.28 -0.58
C ALA A 26 6.03 -9.12 -0.68
N PHE A 27 5.28 -8.99 -1.78
CA PHE A 27 4.10 -9.82 -2.03
C PHE A 27 4.46 -11.30 -2.11
N HIS A 28 5.47 -11.67 -2.91
CA HIS A 28 5.90 -13.05 -3.06
C HIS A 28 6.39 -13.68 -1.74
N GLU A 29 7.04 -12.89 -0.88
CA GLU A 29 7.52 -13.37 0.41
C GLU A 29 6.42 -13.51 1.47
N CYS A 30 5.35 -12.72 1.38
CA CYS A 30 4.29 -12.68 2.39
C CYS A 30 3.00 -13.40 1.99
N VAL A 31 2.79 -13.66 0.70
CA VAL A 31 1.55 -14.23 0.15
C VAL A 31 1.87 -15.57 -0.52
N SER A 32 1.20 -16.63 -0.08
CA SER A 32 1.23 -17.91 -0.79
C SER A 32 0.38 -17.84 -2.05
N GLY A 33 0.96 -17.43 -3.18
CA GLY A 33 0.30 -17.38 -4.48
C GLY A 33 0.63 -16.12 -5.28
N GLU A 34 -0.19 -15.84 -6.28
CA GLU A 34 0.04 -14.74 -7.22
C GLU A 34 -0.87 -13.54 -6.95
N SER A 35 -0.38 -12.35 -7.30
CA SER A 35 -1.17 -11.11 -7.32
C SER A 35 -2.40 -11.29 -8.22
N GLY A 36 -3.58 -10.98 -7.69
CA GLY A 36 -4.87 -11.17 -8.34
C GLY A 36 -5.49 -12.55 -8.11
N GLY A 37 -4.77 -13.48 -7.48
CA GLY A 37 -5.27 -14.81 -7.14
C GLY A 37 -6.22 -14.85 -5.92
N PRO A 38 -6.66 -16.05 -5.51
CA PRO A 38 -7.56 -16.24 -4.36
C PRO A 38 -7.00 -15.75 -3.03
N ASN A 39 -5.66 -15.73 -2.88
CA ASN A 39 -4.97 -15.32 -1.67
C ASN A 39 -4.54 -13.85 -1.69
N ASP A 40 -4.93 -13.05 -2.70
CA ASP A 40 -4.53 -11.65 -2.79
C ASP A 40 -5.21 -10.82 -1.67
N PRO A 41 -4.43 -10.23 -0.74
CA PRO A 41 -4.99 -9.46 0.37
C PRO A 41 -5.85 -8.28 -0.09
N ARG A 42 -5.62 -7.70 -1.28
CA ARG A 42 -6.44 -6.60 -1.82
C ARG A 42 -7.86 -7.04 -2.14
N LYS A 43 -8.07 -8.31 -2.49
CA LYS A 43 -9.39 -8.91 -2.70
C LYS A 43 -10.00 -9.37 -1.39
N LEU A 44 -9.21 -10.04 -0.56
CA LEU A 44 -9.67 -10.61 0.70
C LEU A 44 -10.17 -9.54 1.67
N VAL A 45 -9.52 -8.38 1.74
CA VAL A 45 -9.88 -7.30 2.67
C VAL A 45 -11.29 -6.71 2.42
N LEU A 46 -11.81 -6.86 1.20
CA LEU A 46 -13.12 -6.37 0.79
C LEU A 46 -14.25 -7.36 1.06
N GLN A 47 -13.94 -8.62 1.42
CA GLN A 47 -14.94 -9.62 1.74
C GLN A 47 -15.64 -9.29 3.07
N ASP A 48 -16.95 -9.55 3.15
CA ASP A 48 -17.74 -9.29 4.37
C ASP A 48 -17.35 -10.22 5.52
N ASN A 49 -16.90 -11.44 5.20
CA ASN A 49 -16.44 -12.46 6.14
C ASN A 49 -14.91 -12.59 6.17
N ALA A 50 -14.18 -11.54 5.82
CA ALA A 50 -12.73 -11.55 5.84
C ALA A 50 -12.18 -11.92 7.22
N ASP A 51 -11.23 -12.85 7.27
CA ASP A 51 -10.46 -13.16 8.48
C ASP A 51 -9.47 -12.01 8.74
N VAL A 52 -9.91 -11.03 9.54
CA VAL A 52 -9.16 -9.80 9.83
C VAL A 52 -7.77 -10.11 10.38
N ALA A 53 -7.65 -11.11 11.27
CA ALA A 53 -6.38 -11.46 11.89
C ALA A 53 -5.41 -12.06 10.86
N LYS A 54 -5.87 -13.03 10.06
CA LYS A 54 -5.04 -13.70 9.05
C LYS A 54 -4.66 -12.75 7.91
N VAL A 55 -5.64 -12.06 7.35
CA VAL A 55 -5.43 -11.12 6.23
C VAL A 55 -4.60 -9.93 6.70
N GLY A 56 -4.88 -9.41 7.90
CA GLY A 56 -4.11 -8.34 8.53
C GLY A 56 -2.65 -8.71 8.73
N ALA A 57 -2.33 -9.93 9.19
CA ALA A 57 -0.96 -10.40 9.32
C ALA A 57 -0.20 -10.46 7.98
N THR A 58 -0.88 -10.91 6.91
CA THR A 58 -0.31 -10.90 5.56
C THR A 58 -0.01 -9.47 5.08
N ILE A 59 -0.94 -8.54 5.29
CA ILE A 59 -0.76 -7.13 4.90
C ILE A 59 0.35 -6.48 5.74
N PHE A 60 0.40 -6.76 7.04
CA PHE A 60 1.44 -6.25 7.92
C PHE A 60 2.83 -6.72 7.49
N CYS A 61 2.98 -7.98 7.08
CA CYS A 61 4.21 -8.50 6.50
C CYS A 61 4.67 -7.69 5.27
N ILE A 62 3.74 -7.41 4.34
CA ILE A 62 4.04 -6.60 3.14
C ILE A 62 4.42 -5.17 3.55
N ASN A 63 3.65 -4.56 4.45
CA ASN A 63 3.87 -3.19 4.90
C ASN A 63 5.24 -3.02 5.57
N LYS A 64 5.67 -3.99 6.40
CA LYS A 64 7.00 -3.97 7.02
C LYS A 64 8.11 -4.01 5.98
N LYS A 65 7.99 -4.88 4.98
CA LYS A 65 9.02 -5.03 3.92
C LYS A 65 9.10 -3.83 2.98
N THR A 66 8.02 -3.09 2.85
CA THR A 66 7.90 -1.91 1.96
C THR A 66 8.04 -0.58 2.72
N GLY A 67 8.17 -0.63 4.04
CA GLY A 67 8.32 0.57 4.88
C GLY A 67 7.02 1.34 5.11
N VAL A 68 5.87 0.83 4.67
CA VAL A 68 4.54 1.45 4.89
C VAL A 68 4.13 1.39 6.36
N GLN A 69 4.53 0.36 7.09
CA GLN A 69 4.23 0.21 8.51
C GLN A 69 5.47 -0.30 9.26
N ASN A 70 5.76 0.28 10.41
CA ASN A 70 6.93 -0.10 11.20
C ASN A 70 6.61 -1.26 12.16
N GLU A 71 7.62 -1.72 12.91
CA GLU A 71 7.48 -2.87 13.82
C GLU A 71 6.50 -2.63 14.97
N ASN A 72 6.30 -1.37 15.35
CA ASN A 72 5.35 -0.96 16.40
C ASN A 72 3.91 -0.86 15.87
N GLY A 73 3.70 -1.07 14.57
CA GLY A 73 2.39 -0.98 13.93
C GLY A 73 1.99 0.42 13.47
N ASP A 74 2.87 1.42 13.58
CA ASP A 74 2.57 2.76 13.07
C ASP A 74 2.79 2.86 11.57
N ILE A 75 1.88 3.58 10.91
CA ILE A 75 1.91 3.84 9.46
C ILE A 75 2.89 4.96 9.15
N ASN A 76 3.78 4.74 8.20
CA ASN A 76 4.62 5.76 7.61
C ASN A 76 3.80 6.55 6.58
N LEU A 77 3.28 7.70 7.00
CA LEU A 77 2.40 8.53 6.17
C LEU A 77 3.08 9.02 4.88
N THR A 78 4.39 9.24 4.89
CA THR A 78 5.14 9.65 3.69
C THR A 78 5.13 8.54 2.64
N VAL A 79 5.57 7.34 3.03
CA VAL A 79 5.62 6.18 2.12
C VAL A 79 4.22 5.81 1.63
N LEU A 80 3.22 5.90 2.51
CA LEU A 80 1.84 5.62 2.13
C LEU A 80 1.27 6.67 1.16
N LYS A 81 1.58 7.96 1.36
CA LYS A 81 1.18 9.02 0.42
C LYS A 81 1.82 8.82 -0.94
N ASP A 82 3.09 8.42 -0.99
CA ASP A 82 3.77 8.13 -2.25
C ASP A 82 3.06 6.98 -2.99
N ASP A 83 2.66 5.91 -2.28
CA ASP A 83 1.87 4.82 -2.85
C ASP A 83 0.50 5.27 -3.36
N VAL A 84 -0.23 6.07 -2.59
CA VAL A 84 -1.52 6.63 -3.01
C VAL A 84 -1.36 7.51 -4.25
N SER A 85 -0.26 8.27 -4.34
CA SER A 85 0.05 9.16 -5.47
C SER A 85 0.27 8.40 -6.79
N HIS A 86 0.43 7.08 -6.75
CA HIS A 86 0.51 6.28 -7.97
C HIS A 86 -0.84 6.17 -8.70
N TRP A 87 -1.96 6.23 -7.99
CA TRP A 87 -3.30 6.14 -8.58
C TRP A 87 -4.14 7.42 -8.40
N GLU A 88 -3.88 8.24 -7.39
CA GLU A 88 -4.46 9.58 -7.23
C GLU A 88 -3.41 10.65 -7.54
N LYS A 89 -3.58 11.44 -8.60
CA LYS A 89 -2.57 12.43 -9.04
C LYS A 89 -2.75 13.80 -8.41
N ASP A 90 -3.91 14.07 -7.83
CA ASP A 90 -4.12 15.27 -7.03
C ASP A 90 -3.50 15.09 -5.65
N GLU A 91 -2.45 15.86 -5.34
CA GLU A 91 -1.73 15.74 -4.07
C GLU A 91 -2.59 16.04 -2.85
N ALA A 92 -3.56 16.95 -2.96
CA ALA A 92 -4.44 17.31 -1.86
C ALA A 92 -5.41 16.16 -1.59
N LYS A 93 -5.96 15.56 -2.65
CA LYS A 93 -6.84 14.39 -2.54
C LYS A 93 -6.09 13.15 -2.06
N ALA A 94 -4.85 12.92 -2.51
CA ALA A 94 -3.99 11.86 -1.99
C ALA A 94 -3.74 12.04 -0.48
N SER A 95 -3.44 13.26 -0.05
CA SER A 95 -3.29 13.60 1.39
C SER A 95 -4.58 13.40 2.18
N GLU A 96 -5.73 13.76 1.62
CA GLU A 96 -7.05 13.53 2.24
C GLU A 96 -7.33 12.04 2.44
N ILE A 97 -7.11 11.23 1.40
CA ILE A 97 -7.29 9.78 1.43
C ILE A 97 -6.40 9.14 2.51
N VAL A 98 -5.11 9.50 2.55
CA VAL A 98 -4.19 8.99 3.57
C VAL A 98 -4.66 9.38 4.97
N ALA A 99 -5.04 10.64 5.17
CA ALA A 99 -5.52 11.12 6.47
C ALA A 99 -6.82 10.42 6.90
N GLU A 100 -7.73 10.15 5.97
CA GLU A 100 -8.98 9.42 6.27
C GLU A 100 -8.69 7.95 6.62
N CYS A 101 -7.92 7.26 5.77
CA CYS A 101 -7.70 5.83 5.91
C CYS A 101 -6.80 5.43 7.07
N THR A 102 -6.04 6.38 7.64
CA THR A 102 -5.17 6.13 8.80
C THR A 102 -5.77 6.57 10.14
N LYS A 103 -6.95 7.21 10.14
CA LYS A 103 -7.66 7.59 11.38
C LYS A 103 -8.11 6.38 12.20
N ASN A 104 -8.59 5.33 11.53
CA ASN A 104 -9.10 4.14 12.20
C ASN A 104 -8.00 3.09 12.32
N LYS A 105 -7.13 3.26 13.32
CA LYS A 105 -6.20 2.19 13.74
C LYS A 105 -7.01 1.03 14.33
N GLY A 106 -6.53 -0.20 14.13
CA GLY A 106 -7.09 -1.39 14.78
C GLY A 106 -6.61 -1.52 16.22
N ALA A 107 -7.02 -2.61 16.89
CA ALA A 107 -6.55 -2.95 18.23
C ALA A 107 -5.05 -3.29 18.26
N ASP A 108 -4.50 -3.74 17.13
CA ASP A 108 -3.08 -4.07 16.97
C ASP A 108 -2.54 -3.69 15.57
N ALA A 109 -1.28 -4.02 15.31
CA ALA A 109 -0.60 -3.72 14.06
C ALA A 109 -1.22 -4.45 12.85
N ASN A 110 -1.69 -5.69 13.02
CA ASN A 110 -2.30 -6.49 11.96
C ASN A 110 -3.66 -5.93 11.58
N GLU A 111 -4.49 -5.61 12.58
CA GLU A 111 -5.79 -5.00 12.35
C GLU A 111 -5.66 -3.59 11.77
N THR A 112 -4.65 -2.82 12.19
CA THR A 112 -4.32 -1.54 11.56
C THR A 112 -3.95 -1.72 10.08
N ALA A 113 -3.11 -2.71 9.75
CA ALA A 113 -2.75 -3.02 8.37
C ALA A 113 -3.99 -3.37 7.52
N PHE A 114 -4.88 -4.19 8.08
CA PHE A 114 -6.15 -4.57 7.47
C PHE A 114 -7.06 -3.34 7.22
N ASN A 115 -7.32 -2.55 8.26
CA ASN A 115 -8.25 -1.41 8.20
C ASN A 115 -7.78 -0.35 7.19
N VAL A 116 -6.48 -0.04 7.19
CA VAL A 116 -5.88 0.92 6.25
C VAL A 116 -6.04 0.42 4.82
N LEU A 117 -5.65 -0.82 4.52
CA LEU A 117 -5.77 -1.36 3.16
C LEU A 117 -7.24 -1.42 2.72
N LYS A 118 -8.16 -1.84 3.60
CA LYS A 118 -9.60 -1.88 3.30
C LYS A 118 -10.12 -0.52 2.87
N CYS A 119 -9.75 0.52 3.61
CA CYS A 119 -10.16 1.88 3.29
C CYS A 119 -9.59 2.32 1.94
N LEU A 120 -8.31 2.10 1.68
CA LEU A 120 -7.66 2.47 0.41
C LEU A 120 -8.28 1.76 -0.78
N MET A 121 -8.56 0.46 -0.68
CA MET A 121 -9.22 -0.29 -1.75
C MET A 121 -10.61 0.28 -2.07
N LYS A 122 -11.41 0.61 -1.06
CA LYS A 122 -12.72 1.26 -1.25
C LYS A 122 -12.64 2.66 -1.87
N LYS A 123 -11.52 3.36 -1.71
CA LYS A 123 -11.29 4.68 -2.32
C LYS A 123 -10.80 4.58 -3.76
N ASN A 124 -10.00 3.56 -4.07
CA ASN A 124 -9.45 3.31 -5.41
C ASN A 124 -10.44 2.63 -6.38
N GLU A 125 -11.53 2.03 -5.86
CA GLU A 125 -12.63 1.51 -6.69
C GLU A 125 -13.56 2.60 -7.27
N LYS A 126 -13.40 3.87 -6.88
CA LYS A 126 -14.20 5.01 -7.35
C LYS A 126 -13.42 5.86 -8.36
#